data_AF-A0A2A4VEG3-F1
#
_entry.id   AF-A0A2A4VEG3-F1
#
_cell.length_a   1.000
_cell.length_b   1.000
_cell.length_c   1.000
_cell.angle_alpha   90.00
_cell.angle_beta   90.00
_cell.angle_gamma   90.00
#
_symmetry.space_group_name_H-M   'P 1'
#
loop_
_entity.id
_entity.type
_entity.pdbx_description
1 polymer ?
#
loop_
_entity_poly.entity_id
_entity_poly.type
_entity_poly.pdbx_seq_one_letter_code
_entity_poly.pdbx_strand_id
1 'polypeptide(L)'
;MVLCTLSTYANRDGFCNVRKSTLAKRSGCSTRSIGTHTAKLQKLGYIEIIPRYRDNHQIENGYRIDHNGILPIDRDYRGVEG
;
A
#
# COMPACT_ATOMS: atom_id res chain seq x y z
N MET A 1 -8.51 4.65 -9.82
CA MET A 1 -7.92 3.40 -10.35
C MET A 1 -7.05 2.68 -9.33
N VAL A 2 -5.91 3.21 -8.88
CA VAL A 2 -4.98 2.49 -7.97
C VAL A 2 -5.63 1.97 -6.68
N LEU A 3 -6.48 2.78 -6.02
CA LEU A 3 -7.20 2.35 -4.81
C LEU A 3 -8.18 1.19 -5.08
N CYS A 4 -8.90 1.24 -6.20
CA CYS A 4 -9.80 0.16 -6.63
C CYS A 4 -9.00 -1.13 -6.87
N THR A 5 -7.88 -1.03 -7.61
CA THR A 5 -6.99 -2.16 -7.87
C THR A 5 -6.47 -2.77 -6.56
N LEU A 6 -6.00 -1.94 -5.63
CA LEU A 6 -5.55 -2.39 -4.32
C LEU A 6 -6.67 -3.14 -3.58
N SER A 7 -7.89 -2.58 -3.59
CA SER A 7 -9.07 -3.16 -2.93
C SER A 7 -9.46 -4.51 -3.52
N THR A 8 -9.33 -4.69 -4.84
CA THR A 8 -9.56 -5.98 -5.49
C THR A 8 -8.59 -7.08 -5.04
N TYR A 9 -7.37 -6.71 -4.68
CA TYR A 9 -6.34 -7.66 -4.23
C TYR A 9 -6.18 -7.72 -2.70
N ALA A 10 -6.93 -6.91 -1.96
CA ALA A 10 -6.91 -6.91 -0.52
C ALA A 10 -7.68 -8.12 0.04
N ASN A 11 -7.19 -8.66 1.15
CA ASN A 11 -7.92 -9.67 1.90
C ASN A 11 -9.05 -9.03 2.73
N ARG A 12 -9.77 -9.85 3.51
CA ARG A 12 -10.89 -9.39 4.36
C ARG A 12 -10.48 -8.35 5.39
N ASP A 13 -9.22 -8.37 5.81
CA ASP A 13 -8.63 -7.46 6.78
C ASP A 13 -7.99 -6.21 6.12
N GLY A 14 -8.17 -6.04 4.80
CA GLY A 14 -7.69 -4.90 4.05
C GLY A 14 -6.21 -4.99 3.62
N PHE A 15 -5.50 -6.08 3.91
CA PHE A 15 -4.09 -6.24 3.52
C PHE A 15 -3.94 -6.70 2.08
N CYS A 16 -3.04 -6.04 1.36
CA CYS A 16 -2.71 -6.30 -0.03
C CYS A 16 -1.19 -6.38 -0.20
N ASN A 17 -0.69 -7.55 -0.62
CA ASN A 17 0.74 -7.81 -0.85
C ASN A 17 1.08 -7.91 -2.34
N VAL A 18 0.24 -7.34 -3.20
CA VAL A 18 0.42 -7.42 -4.65
C VAL A 18 1.62 -6.59 -5.08
N ARG A 19 2.35 -7.10 -6.08
CA ARG A 19 3.57 -6.45 -6.54
C ARG A 19 3.32 -5.09 -7.16
N LYS A 20 4.27 -4.15 -7.00
CA LYS A 20 4.18 -2.80 -7.60
C LYS A 20 4.04 -2.87 -9.14
N SER A 21 4.71 -3.82 -9.79
CA SER A 21 4.60 -4.06 -11.23
C SER A 21 3.21 -4.57 -11.65
N THR A 22 2.57 -5.40 -10.82
CA THR A 22 1.19 -5.85 -11.04
C THR A 22 0.21 -4.70 -10.91
N LEU A 23 0.37 -3.82 -9.91
CA LEU A 23 -0.45 -2.61 -9.75
C LEU A 23 -0.33 -1.69 -10.96
N ALA A 24 0.89 -1.49 -11.46
CA ALA A 24 1.18 -0.68 -12.64
C ALA A 24 0.45 -1.22 -13.87
N LYS A 25 0.60 -2.53 -14.14
CA LYS A 25 -0.07 -3.21 -15.27
C LYS A 25 -1.59 -3.11 -15.19
N ARG A 26 -2.17 -3.35 -14.01
CA ARG A 26 -3.63 -3.34 -13.80
C ARG A 26 -4.22 -1.92 -13.82
N SER A 27 -3.47 -0.93 -13.38
CA SER A 27 -3.90 0.46 -13.36
C SER A 27 -3.60 1.22 -14.65
N GLY A 28 -2.94 0.57 -15.62
CA GLY A 28 -2.57 1.17 -16.91
C GLY A 28 -1.53 2.29 -16.79
N CYS A 29 -0.64 2.24 -15.79
CA CYS A 29 0.35 3.30 -15.56
C CYS A 29 1.74 2.75 -15.24
N SER A 30 2.75 3.62 -15.20
CA SER A 30 4.13 3.23 -14.85
C SER A 30 4.27 2.86 -13.36
N THR A 31 5.31 2.09 -13.02
CA THR A 31 5.68 1.80 -11.62
C THR A 31 6.03 3.05 -10.82
N ARG A 32 6.63 4.06 -11.48
CA ARG A 32 6.89 5.38 -10.89
C ARG A 32 5.58 6.08 -10.50
N SER A 33 4.60 6.07 -11.41
CA SER A 33 3.27 6.64 -11.16
C SER A 33 2.54 5.92 -10.02
N ILE A 34 2.71 4.60 -9.89
CA ILE A 34 2.17 3.86 -8.73
C ILE A 34 2.76 4.40 -7.43
N GLY A 35 4.08 4.62 -7.36
CA GLY A 35 4.72 5.20 -6.17
C GLY A 35 4.12 6.55 -5.77
N THR A 36 3.96 7.46 -6.74
CA THR A 36 3.33 8.78 -6.52
C THR A 36 1.87 8.64 -6.06
N HIS A 37 1.09 7.77 -6.70
CA HIS A 37 -0.32 7.56 -6.35
C HIS A 37 -0.49 6.94 -4.97
N THR A 38 0.29 5.92 -4.62
CA THR A 38 0.21 5.29 -3.30
C THR A 38 0.64 6.25 -2.20
N ALA A 39 1.67 7.06 -2.42
CA ALA A 39 2.07 8.10 -1.47
C ALA A 39 0.96 9.15 -1.26
N LYS A 40 0.28 9.58 -2.34
CA LYS A 40 -0.87 10.48 -2.25
C LYS A 40 -2.04 9.85 -1.49
N LEU A 41 -2.36 8.58 -1.77
CA LEU A 41 -3.42 7.85 -1.08
C LEU A 41 -3.12 7.67 0.42
N GLN A 42 -1.86 7.41 0.76
CA GLN A 42 -1.42 7.34 2.16
C GLN A 42 -1.56 8.70 2.86
N LYS A 43 -1.11 9.79 2.22
CA LYS A 43 -1.27 11.14 2.76
C LYS A 43 -2.74 11.51 3.01
N LEU A 44 -3.65 10.97 2.21
CA LEU A 44 -5.09 11.18 2.33
C LEU A 44 -5.76 10.19 3.32
N GLY A 45 -4.99 9.28 3.93
CA GLY A 45 -5.50 8.28 4.87
C GLY A 45 -6.25 7.12 4.22
N TYR A 46 -6.24 6.94 2.90
CA TYR A 46 -6.94 5.82 2.28
C TYR A 46 -6.21 4.49 2.44
N ILE A 47 -4.89 4.52 2.53
CA ILE A 47 -4.06 3.33 2.64
C ILE A 47 -2.90 3.57 3.60
N GLU A 48 -2.36 2.49 4.12
CA GLU A 48 -1.07 2.44 4.81
C GLU A 48 -0.08 1.68 3.92
N ILE A 49 1.17 2.15 3.87
CA ILE A 49 2.24 1.46 3.15
C ILE A 49 3.11 0.76 4.19
N ILE A 50 3.20 -0.57 4.10
CA ILE A 50 3.92 -1.43 5.04
C ILE A 50 5.18 -1.93 4.34
N PRO A 51 6.39 -1.45 4.69
CA PRO A 51 7.62 -1.95 4.10
C PRO A 51 7.82 -3.43 4.46
N ARG A 52 8.19 -4.26 3.49
CA ARG A 52 8.46 -5.69 3.67
C ARG A 52 9.95 -5.95 3.50
N TYR A 53 10.51 -6.64 4.48
CA TYR A 53 11.93 -6.95 4.54
C TYR A 53 12.16 -8.45 4.36
N ARG A 54 13.32 -8.79 3.82
CA ARG A 54 13.90 -10.12 3.78
C ARG A 54 15.40 -9.95 4.05
N ASP A 55 15.95 -10.73 4.98
CA ASP A 55 17.36 -10.64 5.37
C ASP A 55 17.79 -9.20 5.69
N ASN A 56 16.97 -8.44 6.43
CA ASN A 56 17.14 -7.01 6.73
C ASN A 56 17.17 -6.04 5.52
N HIS A 57 16.93 -6.53 4.30
CA HIS A 57 16.78 -5.69 3.11
C HIS A 57 15.32 -5.51 2.75
N GLN A 58 14.89 -4.27 2.50
CA GLN A 58 13.55 -4.01 2.00
C GLN A 58 13.41 -4.58 0.59
N ILE A 59 12.49 -5.52 0.41
CA ILE A 59 12.26 -6.19 -0.88
C ILE A 59 11.06 -5.59 -1.62
N GLU A 60 10.01 -5.19 -0.90
CA GLU A 60 8.78 -4.68 -1.49
C GLU A 60 7.95 -3.91 -0.45
N ASN A 61 6.85 -3.28 -0.89
CA ASN A 61 5.84 -2.74 0.00
C ASN A 61 4.60 -3.63 -0.02
N GLY A 62 4.03 -3.87 1.15
CA GLY A 62 2.63 -4.22 1.31
C GLY A 62 1.78 -2.96 1.49
N TYR A 63 0.47 -3.13 1.40
CA TYR A 63 -0.50 -2.08 1.56
C TYR A 63 -1.61 -2.56 2.50
N ARG A 64 -2.10 -1.68 3.37
CA ARG A 64 -3.34 -1.92 4.11
C ARG A 64 -4.36 -0.87 3.74
N ILE A 65 -5.57 -1.30 3.44
CA ILE A 65 -6.70 -0.44 3.04
C ILE A 65 -7.64 -0.39 4.22
N ASP A 66 -8.07 0.80 4.61
CA ASP A 66 -9.15 0.93 5.57
C ASP A 66 -10.47 1.06 4.82
N HIS A 67 -11.32 0.05 5.00
CA HIS A 67 -12.65 0.00 4.39
C HIS A 67 -13.68 0.85 5.15
N ASN A 68 -13.36 1.33 6.36
CA ASN A 68 -14.27 2.08 7.22
C ASN A 68 -14.12 3.61 7.10
N GLY A 69 -13.14 4.09 6.31
CA GLY A 69 -12.90 5.51 6.05
C GLY A 69 -11.72 6.08 6.84
N ILE A 70 -10.90 6.84 6.10
CA ILE A 70 -9.71 7.63 6.48
C ILE A 70 -8.95 7.12 7.73
N LEU A 71 -7.87 6.38 7.48
CA LEU A 71 -6.84 6.09 8.47
C LEU A 71 -6.32 7.39 9.08
N PRO A 72 -6.08 7.43 10.40
CA PRO A 72 -5.42 8.57 11.03
C PRO A 72 -4.04 8.77 10.38
N ILE A 73 -3.85 9.97 9.82
CA ILE A 73 -2.67 10.35 9.01
C ILE A 73 -1.37 10.36 9.85
N ASP A 74 -1.49 10.32 11.18
CA ASP A 74 -0.41 10.58 12.14
C ASP A 74 0.07 9.33 12.91
N ARG A 75 -0.06 8.12 12.35
CA ARG A 75 0.57 6.94 12.95
C ARG A 75 2.00 6.77 12.42
N ASP A 76 2.96 7.40 13.11
CA ASP A 76 4.39 7.08 12.98
C ASP A 76 4.62 5.66 13.50
N TYR A 77 4.60 4.67 12.60
CA TYR A 77 4.95 3.29 12.90
C TYR A 77 6.41 3.02 12.56
N ARG A 78 7.32 3.61 13.35
CA ARG A 78 8.66 3.05 13.52
C ARG A 78 8.58 1.93 14.55
N GLY A 79 8.66 0.69 14.09
CA GLY A 79 8.87 -0.47 14.94
C GLY A 79 7.59 -1.07 15.52
N VAL A 80 7.12 -2.14 14.88
CA VAL A 80 6.56 -3.28 15.62
C VAL A 80 7.44 -4.48 15.28
N GLU A 81 8.55 -4.57 16.00
CA GLU A 81 9.19 -5.86 16.26
C GLU A 81 8.24 -6.60 17.22
N GLY A 82 7.81 -7.79 16.80
CA GLY A 82 7.06 -8.75 17.58
C GLY A 82 7.55 -10.15 17.22
#